data_AF-A0A357A854-F1
#
_entry.id   AF-A0A357A854-F1
#
_cell.length_a   1.000
_cell.length_b   1.000
_cell.length_c   1.000
_cell.angle_alpha   90.00
_cell.angle_beta   90.00
_cell.angle_gamma   90.00
#
_symmetry.space_group_name_H-M   'P 1'
#
loop_
_entity.id
_entity.type
_entity.pdbx_description
1 polymer ?
#
loop_
_entity_poly.entity_id
_entity_poly.type
_entity_poly.pdbx_seq_one_letter_code
_entity_poly.pdbx_strand_id
1 'polypeptide(L)'
;MASFSLGTTQWRTVADQNNINPAYFFEYTKSPNLFWVVMNNLNLEEGAEVMSLEDLTALSLVGEVSQQFQKTDPFSWDISSTL
;
A
#
# COMPACT_ATOMS: atom_id res chain seq x y z
N MET A 1 -18.41 1.85 33.21
CA MET A 1 -18.99 2.64 32.11
C MET A 1 -18.17 2.38 30.87
N ALA A 2 -18.78 1.98 29.75
CA ALA A 2 -18.05 1.82 28.49
C ALA A 2 -17.81 3.22 27.89
N SER A 3 -16.56 3.60 27.66
CA SER A 3 -16.23 4.84 26.94
C SER A 3 -16.53 4.63 25.46
N PHE A 4 -17.30 5.54 24.86
CA PHE A 4 -17.47 5.61 23.41
C PHE A 4 -16.13 5.97 22.76
N SER A 5 -15.63 5.13 21.84
CA SER A 5 -14.39 5.36 21.10
C SER A 5 -14.71 5.70 19.65
N LEU A 6 -14.19 6.81 19.16
CA LEU A 6 -14.23 7.21 17.75
C LEU A 6 -12.85 7.02 17.12
N GLY A 7 -12.79 6.27 16.02
CA GLY A 7 -11.58 6.12 15.21
C GLY A 7 -11.48 7.21 14.15
N THR A 8 -10.33 7.86 14.03
CA THR A 8 -10.06 8.80 12.93
C THR A 8 -9.52 8.04 11.72
N THR A 9 -9.99 8.38 10.52
CA THR A 9 -9.47 7.79 9.27
C THR A 9 -7.98 8.12 9.13
N GLN A 10 -7.14 7.09 9.04
CA GLN A 10 -5.69 7.24 8.85
C GLN A 10 -5.30 7.27 7.37
N TRP A 11 -6.00 6.52 6.51
CA TRP A 11 -5.68 6.44 5.09
C TRP A 11 -6.92 6.03 4.28
N ARG A 12 -6.84 6.19 2.96
CA ARG A 12 -7.86 5.80 1.99
C ARG A 12 -7.22 5.04 0.84
N THR A 13 -7.96 4.09 0.28
CA THR A 13 -7.56 3.38 -0.94
C THR A 13 -8.69 3.36 -1.96
N VAL A 14 -8.35 3.35 -3.24
CA VAL A 14 -9.29 3.10 -4.34
C VAL A 14 -8.68 2.03 -5.23
N ALA A 15 -9.47 1.01 -5.57
CA ALA A 15 -9.08 0.00 -6.54
C ALA A 15 -9.84 0.27 -7.85
N ASP A 16 -9.13 0.74 -8.87
CA ASP A 16 -9.65 0.83 -10.23
C ASP A 16 -9.53 -0.55 -10.88
N GLN A 17 -10.68 -1.16 -11.17
CA GLN A 17 -10.81 -2.50 -11.74
C GLN A 17 -10.95 -2.46 -13.27
N ASN A 18 -10.43 -1.41 -13.92
CA ASN A 18 -10.34 -1.35 -15.37
C ASN A 18 -9.55 -2.55 -15.94
N ASN A 19 -10.08 -3.20 -16.96
CA ASN A 19 -9.46 -4.39 -17.57
C ASN A 19 -8.16 -4.11 -18.36
N ILE A 20 -7.89 -2.85 -18.71
CA ILE A 20 -6.73 -2.47 -19.53
C ILE A 20 -5.57 -2.10 -18.62
N ASN A 21 -5.77 -1.20 -17.65
CA ASN A 21 -4.75 -0.74 -16.71
C ASN A 21 -5.34 -0.67 -15.29
N PRO A 22 -5.49 -1.81 -14.60
CA PRO A 22 -5.96 -1.80 -13.23
C PRO A 22 -4.95 -1.08 -12.34
N ALA A 23 -5.46 -0.29 -11.39
CA ALA A 23 -4.63 0.53 -10.53
C ALA A 23 -5.12 0.53 -9.08
N TYR A 24 -4.17 0.57 -8.15
CA TYR A 24 -4.44 0.65 -6.72
C TYR A 24 -3.90 1.97 -6.17
N PHE A 25 -4.80 2.83 -5.71
CA PHE A 25 -4.51 4.16 -5.17
C PHE A 25 -4.41 4.11 -3.66
N PHE A 26 -3.53 4.92 -3.08
CA PHE A 26 -3.39 5.11 -1.65
C PHE A 26 -3.17 6.59 -1.31
N GLU A 27 -3.79 7.04 -0.22
CA GLU A 27 -3.57 8.37 0.36
C GLU A 27 -3.52 8.27 1.89
N TYR A 28 -2.49 8.85 2.51
CA TYR A 28 -2.39 9.03 3.95
C TYR A 28 -3.05 10.35 4.39
N THR A 29 -3.99 10.33 5.33
CA THR A 29 -4.81 11.52 5.63
C THR A 29 -4.06 12.70 6.24
N LYS A 30 -2.82 12.49 6.71
CA LYS A 30 -1.96 13.55 7.26
C LYS A 30 -0.91 14.06 6.28
N SER A 31 -0.85 13.52 5.06
CA SER A 31 0.12 13.94 4.04
C SER A 31 -0.61 14.42 2.78
N PRO A 32 -0.21 15.57 2.20
CA PRO A 32 -0.85 16.12 1.00
C PRO A 32 -0.31 15.48 -0.30
N ASN A 33 -0.24 14.15 -0.36
CA ASN A 33 0.22 13.40 -1.52
C ASN A 33 -0.71 12.22 -1.84
N LEU A 34 -0.81 11.91 -3.13
CA LEU A 34 -1.55 10.78 -3.67
C LEU A 34 -0.62 10.00 -4.58
N PHE A 35 -0.57 8.68 -4.39
CA PHE A 35 0.13 7.79 -5.28
C PHE A 35 -0.73 6.58 -5.63
N TRP A 36 -0.33 5.89 -6.70
CA TRP A 36 -0.97 4.67 -7.15
C TRP A 36 0.04 3.73 -7.78
N VAL A 37 -0.38 2.49 -7.92
CA VAL A 37 0.39 1.44 -8.59
C VAL A 37 -0.45 0.90 -9.73
N VAL A 38 0.10 0.92 -10.95
CA VAL A 38 -0.50 0.21 -12.08
C VAL A 38 -0.11 -1.26 -11.99
N MET A 39 -1.11 -2.14 -11.86
CA MET A 39 -0.86 -3.56 -11.57
C MET A 39 -0.11 -4.26 -12.71
N ASN A 40 -0.32 -3.84 -13.96
CA ASN A 40 0.38 -4.39 -15.12
C ASN A 40 1.87 -4.04 -15.15
N ASN A 41 2.33 -3.08 -14.34
CA ASN A 41 3.75 -2.77 -14.22
C ASN A 41 4.46 -3.68 -13.21
N LEU A 42 3.73 -4.52 -12.47
CA LEU A 42 4.28 -5.45 -11.49
C LEU A 42 4.47 -6.83 -12.12
N ASN A 43 5.53 -7.54 -11.72
CA ASN A 43 5.67 -8.97 -12.00
C ASN A 43 4.92 -9.77 -10.93
N LEU A 44 3.81 -10.39 -11.32
CA LEU A 44 2.95 -11.21 -10.46
C LEU A 44 2.90 -12.69 -10.88
N GLU A 45 3.88 -13.12 -11.68
CA GLU A 45 4.00 -14.52 -12.12
C GLU A 45 4.35 -15.45 -10.94
N GLU A 46 4.05 -16.74 -11.09
CA GLU A 46 4.41 -17.75 -10.10
C GLU A 46 5.94 -17.80 -9.91
N GLY A 47 6.38 -17.67 -8.64
CA GLY A 47 7.80 -17.64 -8.30
C GLY A 47 8.49 -16.27 -8.43
N ALA A 48 7.76 -15.21 -8.79
CA ALA A 48 8.29 -13.85 -8.77
C ALA A 48 8.76 -13.45 -7.35
N GLU A 49 9.71 -12.51 -7.30
CA GLU A 49 10.25 -12.00 -6.03
C GLU A 49 9.18 -11.22 -5.26
N VAL A 50 9.23 -11.28 -3.93
CA VAL A 50 8.39 -10.44 -3.07
C VAL A 50 8.94 -9.03 -3.04
N MET A 51 8.04 -8.07 -3.28
CA MET A 51 8.38 -6.66 -3.37
C MET A 51 7.54 -5.86 -2.36
N SER A 52 8.13 -4.87 -1.69
CA SER A 52 7.44 -3.91 -0.84
C SER A 52 7.70 -2.48 -1.28
N LEU A 53 6.73 -1.61 -0.99
CA LEU A 53 6.92 -0.16 -1.00
C LEU A 53 7.00 0.29 0.46
N GLU A 54 8.16 0.77 0.87
CA GLU A 54 8.42 1.25 2.23
C GLU A 54 8.01 2.72 2.40
N ASP A 55 7.79 3.13 3.66
CA ASP A 55 7.39 4.49 4.04
C ASP A 55 6.25 5.08 3.19
N LEU A 56 5.06 4.49 3.31
CA LEU A 56 3.85 4.98 2.63
C LEU A 56 3.44 6.42 3.05
N THR A 57 4.13 7.02 4.02
CA THR A 57 3.91 8.40 4.46
C THR A 57 4.88 9.41 3.82
N ALA A 58 5.88 8.92 3.08
CA ALA A 58 6.88 9.73 2.41
C ALA A 58 6.23 10.68 1.39
N LEU A 59 6.50 11.99 1.55
CA LEU A 59 6.01 13.01 0.63
C LEU A 59 6.59 12.90 -0.79
N SER A 60 7.64 12.08 -0.98
CA SER A 60 8.21 11.77 -2.30
C SER A 60 7.34 10.82 -3.12
N LEU A 61 6.43 10.06 -2.49
CA LEU A 61 5.49 9.20 -3.20
C LEU A 61 4.37 10.05 -3.79
N VAL A 62 4.49 10.34 -5.09
CA VAL A 62 3.50 11.10 -5.86
C VAL A 62 3.38 10.46 -7.22
N GLY A 63 2.15 10.22 -7.68
CA GLY A 63 1.94 9.68 -9.01
C GLY A 63 1.93 8.15 -9.06
N GLU A 64 2.36 7.61 -10.20
CA GLU A 64 2.56 6.18 -10.40
C GLU A 64 3.91 5.76 -9.77
N VAL A 65 3.92 4.75 -8.89
CA VAL A 65 5.10 4.39 -8.10
C VAL A 65 5.53 2.93 -8.21
N SER A 66 5.02 2.16 -9.19
CA SER A 66 5.37 0.74 -9.37
C SER A 66 6.88 0.47 -9.40
N GLN A 67 7.67 1.36 -9.98
CA GLN A 67 9.14 1.21 -10.08
C GLN A 67 9.89 1.49 -8.78
N GLN A 68 9.22 2.01 -7.74
CA GLN A 68 9.83 2.32 -6.45
C GLN A 68 9.79 1.14 -5.48
N PHE A 69 9.13 0.04 -5.86
CA PHE A 69 9.10 -1.19 -5.08
C PHE A 69 10.51 -1.81 -4.98
N GLN A 70 10.83 -2.33 -3.80
CA GLN A 70 12.11 -2.95 -3.50
C GLN A 70 11.90 -4.40 -3.08
N LYS A 71 12.85 -5.26 -3.44
CA LYS A 71 12.85 -6.66 -3.02
C LYS A 71 12.89 -6.71 -1.49
N THR A 72 12.02 -7.53 -0.91
CA THR A 72 11.94 -7.74 0.53
C THR A 72 11.66 -9.20 0.85
N ASP A 73 11.89 -9.58 2.11
CA ASP A 73 11.44 -10.87 2.62
C ASP A 73 9.93 -10.82 2.90
N PRO A 74 9.19 -11.92 2.72
CA PRO A 74 7.77 -11.98 3.11
C PRO A 74 7.60 -11.63 4.59
N PHE A 75 6.60 -10.82 4.91
CA PHE A 75 6.29 -10.54 6.31
C PHE A 75 5.85 -11.81 7.05
N SER A 76 6.23 -11.92 8.33
CA SER A 76 5.81 -13.03 9.17
C SER A 76 4.36 -12.83 9.62
N TRP A 77 3.57 -13.91 9.55
CA TRP A 77 2.23 -13.97 10.13
C TRP A 77 2.25 -14.35 11.62
N ASP A 78 3.43 -14.64 12.18
CA ASP A 78 3.58 -14.94 13.60
C ASP A 78 3.35 -13.68 14.44
N ILE A 79 2.15 -13.58 15.02
CA ILE A 79 1.75 -12.48 15.90
C ILE A 79 2.09 -12.74 17.37
N SER A 80 2.79 -13.84 17.71
CA SER A 80 3.11 -14.21 19.09
C SER A 80 3.98 -13.18 19.82
N SER A 81 4.69 -12.32 19.08
CA SER A 81 5.48 -11.22 19.64
C SER A 81 4.73 -9.90 19.84
N THR A 82 3.47 -9.82 19.39
CA THR A 82 2.69 -8.56 19.34
C THR A 82 1.51 -8.55 20.34
N LEU A 83 1.24 -9.68 21.01
CA LEU A 83 0.28 -9.83 22.11
C LEU A 83 1.00 -9.98 23.44
#